data_AF-A0A662R244-F1
#
_entry.id   AF-A0A662R244-F1
#
_cell.length_a   1.000
_cell.length_b   1.000
_cell.length_c   1.000
_cell.angle_alpha   90.00
_cell.angle_beta   90.00
_cell.angle_gamma   90.00
#
_symmetry.space_group_name_H-M   'P 1'
#
loop_
_entity.id
_entity.type
_entity.pdbx_description
1 polymer ?
#
loop_
_entity_poly.entity_id
_entity_poly.type
_entity_poly.pdbx_seq_one_letter_code
_entity_poly.pdbx_strand_id
1 'polypeptide(L)'
;MIEGIEGNVAIYFTSYEMLEDYADFCEGFGKRVFIEPRDAREVPKLLREFMHSNNSVLIGVCGGKLSEGVDYPRGILKGVCVVGLPFSAYTKMQRCINE
;
A
#
# COMPACT_ATOMS: atom_id res chain seq x y z
N MET A 1 14.51 -2.15 6.16
CA MET A 1 13.45 -3.02 6.75
C MET A 1 12.88 -4.00 5.73
N ILE A 2 12.46 -3.52 4.55
CA ILE A 2 11.90 -4.33 3.45
C ILE A 2 12.93 -4.75 2.40
N GLU A 3 14.06 -4.05 2.32
CA GLU A 3 15.18 -4.37 1.41
C GLU A 3 15.80 -5.76 1.69
N GLY A 4 15.83 -6.18 2.96
CA GLY A 4 16.36 -7.49 3.36
C GLY A 4 15.41 -8.67 3.15
N ILE A 5 14.19 -8.44 2.65
CA ILE A 5 13.23 -9.51 2.37
C ILE A 5 13.34 -9.88 0.90
N GLU A 6 13.80 -11.09 0.58
CA GLU A 6 13.80 -11.57 -0.80
C GLU A 6 12.40 -11.96 -1.25
N GLY A 7 11.84 -11.22 -2.22
CA GLY A 7 10.51 -11.45 -2.77
C GLY A 7 9.56 -10.26 -2.61
N ASN A 8 8.29 -10.47 -2.98
CA ASN A 8 7.36 -9.35 -3.04
C ASN A 8 6.87 -8.97 -1.65
N VAL A 9 6.76 -7.67 -1.40
CA VAL A 9 6.30 -7.11 -0.13
C VAL A 9 5.20 -6.11 -0.38
N ALA A 10 4.32 -5.90 0.60
CA ALA A 10 3.31 -4.85 0.57
C ALA A 10 3.56 -3.83 1.66
N ILE A 11 3.38 -2.56 1.36
CA ILE A 11 3.40 -1.43 2.29
C ILE A 11 2.02 -0.78 2.23
N TYR A 12 1.35 -0.73 3.38
CA TYR A 12 0.09 -0.02 3.50
C TYR A 12 0.28 1.24 4.35
N PHE A 13 -0.08 2.39 3.79
CA PHE A 13 -0.12 3.67 4.47
C PHE A 13 -1.52 3.95 5.00
N THR A 14 -1.65 4.86 5.96
CA THR A 14 -2.95 5.19 6.58
C THR A 14 -3.73 6.27 5.82
N SER A 15 -3.10 6.96 4.87
CA SER A 15 -3.74 7.94 4.00
C SER A 15 -3.04 8.00 2.63
N TYR A 16 -3.74 8.50 1.61
CA TYR A 16 -3.16 8.77 0.29
C TYR A 16 -2.08 9.87 0.36
N GLU A 17 -2.23 10.85 1.26
CA GLU A 17 -1.22 11.89 1.48
C GLU A 17 0.10 11.28 1.95
N MET A 18 0.06 10.37 2.94
CA MET A 18 1.26 9.66 3.38
C MET A 18 1.81 8.72 2.29
N LEU A 19 0.95 8.11 1.48
CA LEU A 19 1.44 7.34 0.33
C LEU A 19 2.20 8.23 -0.65
N GLU A 20 1.69 9.41 -0.99
CA GLU A 20 2.32 10.35 -1.93
C GLU A 20 3.64 10.91 -1.36
N ASP A 21 3.67 11.27 -0.08
CA ASP A 21 4.87 11.79 0.59
C ASP A 21 6.03 10.77 0.65
N TYR A 22 5.70 9.49 0.75
CA TYR A 22 6.69 8.41 0.93
C TYR A 22 6.88 7.52 -0.31
N ALA A 23 6.16 7.76 -1.40
CA ALA A 23 6.29 6.98 -2.64
C ALA A 23 7.72 7.03 -3.19
N ASP A 24 8.30 8.23 -3.30
CA ASP A 24 9.65 8.46 -3.80
C ASP A 24 10.71 7.75 -2.94
N PHE A 25 10.52 7.73 -1.62
CA PHE A 25 11.39 7.00 -0.70
C PHE A 25 11.36 5.49 -0.99
N CYS A 26 10.20 4.95 -1.38
CA CYS A 26 10.05 3.54 -1.67
C CYS A 26 10.71 3.11 -2.98
N GLU A 27 10.86 4.02 -3.95
CA GLU A 27 11.64 3.76 -5.16
C GLU A 27 13.12 3.54 -4.85
N GLY A 28 13.61 4.12 -3.75
CA GLY A 28 14.99 3.97 -3.26
C GLY A 28 15.36 2.55 -2.78
N PHE A 29 14.39 1.65 -2.57
CA PHE A 29 14.65 0.31 -2.03
C PHE A 29 15.25 -0.69 -3.04
N GLY A 30 15.54 -0.26 -4.27
CA GLY A 30 16.12 -1.13 -5.31
C GLY A 30 15.17 -2.24 -5.78
N LYS A 31 13.86 -2.08 -5.52
CA LYS A 31 12.80 -3.00 -5.92
C LYS A 31 11.85 -2.29 -6.87
N ARG A 32 11.23 -3.04 -7.79
CA ARG A 32 10.18 -2.47 -8.65
C ARG A 32 8.98 -2.09 -7.78
N VAL A 33 8.53 -0.85 -7.90
CA VAL A 33 7.41 -0.32 -7.11
C VAL A 33 6.12 -0.36 -7.93
N PHE A 34 5.04 -0.80 -7.28
CA PHE A 34 3.67 -0.76 -7.78
C PHE A 34 2.83 0.06 -6.81
N ILE A 35 2.30 1.20 -7.26
CA ILE A 35 1.56 2.13 -6.41
C ILE A 35 0.06 1.98 -6.67
N GLU A 36 -0.76 1.98 -5.62
CA GLU A 36 -2.21 1.95 -5.74
C GLU A 36 -2.70 3.08 -6.67
N PRO A 37 -3.41 2.72 -7.76
CA PRO A 37 -3.88 3.72 -8.71
C PRO A 37 -5.06 4.50 -8.12
N ARG A 38 -5.18 5.77 -8.51
CA ARG A 38 -6.36 6.58 -8.17
C ARG A 38 -7.63 6.03 -8.80
N ASP A 39 -7.54 5.44 -10.00
CA ASP A 39 -8.65 4.80 -10.69
C ASP A 39 -8.76 3.30 -10.33
N ALA A 40 -9.91 2.89 -9.79
CA ALA A 40 -10.17 1.50 -9.42
C ALA A 40 -10.17 0.54 -10.62
N ARG A 41 -10.39 1.05 -11.84
CA ARG A 41 -10.36 0.23 -13.07
C ARG A 41 -8.95 -0.27 -13.40
N GLU A 42 -7.92 0.37 -12.89
CA GLU A 42 -6.52 0.00 -13.14
C GLU A 42 -6.00 -1.05 -12.16
N VAL A 43 -6.66 -1.21 -11.00
CA VAL A 43 -6.29 -2.16 -9.94
C VAL A 43 -6.10 -3.60 -10.45
N PRO A 44 -7.02 -4.19 -11.24
CA PRO A 44 -6.84 -5.57 -11.70
C PRO A 44 -5.61 -5.76 -12.58
N LYS A 45 -5.25 -4.75 -13.38
CA LYS A 45 -4.07 -4.80 -14.25
C LYS A 45 -2.80 -4.72 -13.39
N LEU A 46 -2.74 -3.75 -12.48
CA LEU A 46 -1.60 -3.57 -11.58
C LEU A 46 -1.36 -4.81 -10.71
N LEU A 47 -2.42 -5.40 -10.14
CA LEU A 47 -2.31 -6.62 -9.34
C LEU A 47 -1.80 -7.81 -10.16
N ARG A 48 -2.27 -7.97 -11.40
CA ARG A 48 -1.74 -9.01 -12.30
C ARG A 48 -0.25 -8.81 -12.56
N GLU A 49 0.19 -7.59 -12.85
CA GLU A 49 1.61 -7.31 -13.08
C GLU A 49 2.45 -7.55 -11.82
N PHE A 50 1.94 -7.15 -10.65
CA PHE A 50 2.60 -7.40 -9.37
C PHE A 50 2.71 -8.90 -9.06
N MET A 51 1.65 -9.68 -9.28
CA MET A 51 1.67 -11.14 -9.05
C MET A 51 2.66 -11.89 -9.94
N HIS A 52 2.96 -11.37 -11.15
CA HIS A 52 3.98 -11.94 -12.04
C HIS A 52 5.38 -11.34 -11.80
N SER A 53 5.48 -10.32 -10.94
CA SER A 53 6.76 -9.70 -10.59
C SER A 53 7.48 -10.52 -9.52
N ASN A 54 8.80 -10.35 -9.49
CA ASN A 54 9.65 -10.90 -8.43
C ASN A 54 10.36 -9.75 -7.73
N ASN A 55 10.57 -9.91 -6.43
CA ASN A 55 11.26 -8.95 -5.57
C ASN A 55 10.74 -7.50 -5.70
N SER A 56 9.42 -7.33 -5.68
CA SER A 56 8.75 -6.04 -5.91
C SER A 56 8.03 -5.52 -4.67
N VAL A 57 7.70 -4.23 -4.65
CA VAL A 57 6.96 -3.57 -3.56
C VAL A 57 5.60 -3.15 -4.10
N LEU A 58 4.53 -3.57 -3.43
CA LEU A 58 3.19 -3.02 -3.61
C LEU A 58 2.94 -1.96 -2.55
N ILE A 59 2.47 -0.80 -2.95
CA ILE A 59 2.16 0.31 -2.05
C ILE A 59 0.66 0.60 -2.17
N GLY A 60 -0.04 0.67 -1.05
CA GLY A 60 -1.45 1.03 -1.02
C GLY A 60 -1.86 1.72 0.27
N VAL A 61 -3.15 1.98 0.41
CA VAL A 61 -3.72 2.63 1.59
C VAL A 61 -4.58 1.63 2.36
N CYS A 62 -4.53 1.65 3.69
CA CYS A 62 -5.45 0.90 4.56
C CYS A 62 -6.89 1.39 4.36
N GLY A 63 -7.83 0.46 4.13
CA GLY A 63 -9.20 0.80 3.73
C GLY A 63 -9.30 1.32 2.27
N GLY A 64 -8.21 1.23 1.52
CA GLY A 64 -8.12 1.58 0.11
C GLY A 64 -8.46 0.41 -0.81
N LYS A 65 -8.18 0.60 -2.10
CA LYS A 65 -8.60 -0.33 -3.15
C LYS A 65 -7.83 -1.65 -3.12
N LEU A 66 -6.60 -1.64 -2.58
CA LEU A 66 -5.74 -2.82 -2.51
C LEU A 66 -5.76 -3.53 -1.16
N SER A 67 -6.38 -2.94 -0.13
CA SER A 67 -6.38 -3.51 1.22
C SER A 67 -7.59 -4.41 1.51
N GLU A 68 -8.71 -4.21 0.83
CA GLU A 68 -9.95 -4.96 1.06
C GLU A 68 -10.33 -5.78 -0.18
N GLY A 69 -10.60 -7.08 0.01
CA GLY A 69 -11.11 -7.97 -1.05
C GLY A 69 -10.06 -8.47 -2.06
N VAL A 70 -8.78 -8.11 -1.89
CA VAL A 70 -7.68 -8.67 -2.69
C VAL A 70 -7.18 -9.96 -2.05
N ASP A 71 -7.31 -11.07 -2.76
CA ASP A 71 -6.67 -12.34 -2.39
C ASP A 71 -5.28 -12.40 -3.01
N TYR A 72 -4.26 -12.53 -2.16
CA TYR A 72 -2.88 -12.76 -2.58
C TYR A 72 -2.59 -14.25 -2.45
N PRO A 73 -2.50 -14.99 -3.57
CA PRO A 73 -2.21 -16.42 -3.53
C PRO A 73 -0.94 -16.74 -2.73
N ARG A 74 -0.88 -17.94 -2.14
CA ARG A 74 0.23 -18.36 -1.28
C ARG A 74 1.58 -18.09 -1.95
N GLY A 75 2.48 -17.44 -1.20
CA GLY A 75 3.86 -17.22 -1.60
C GLY A 75 4.11 -15.99 -2.47
N ILE A 76 3.06 -15.29 -2.92
CA ILE A 76 3.20 -14.00 -3.63
C ILE A 76 3.82 -12.96 -2.69
N LEU A 77 3.27 -12.79 -1.49
CA LEU A 77 3.81 -11.88 -0.48
C LEU A 77 4.74 -12.61 0.50
N LYS A 78 5.91 -12.04 0.73
CA LYS A 78 6.92 -12.48 1.71
C LYS A 78 6.95 -11.61 2.96
N GLY A 79 6.33 -10.44 2.91
CA GLY A 79 6.20 -9.54 4.05
C GLY A 79 5.15 -8.47 3.80
N VAL A 80 4.60 -7.94 4.88
CA VAL A 80 3.69 -6.79 4.87
C VAL A 80 4.14 -5.81 5.94
N CYS A 81 4.20 -4.53 5.58
CA CYS A 81 4.46 -3.42 6.48
C CYS A 81 3.24 -2.50 6.49
N VAL A 82 2.85 -2.01 7.66
CA VAL A 82 1.84 -0.97 7.80
C VAL A 82 2.54 0.24 8.41
N VAL A 83 2.47 1.37 7.73
CA VAL A 83 3.16 2.60 8.11
C VAL A 83 2.13 3.64 8.55
N GLY A 84 2.29 4.11 9.79
CA GLY A 84 1.33 4.97 10.48
C GLY A 84 0.43 4.18 11.44
N LEU A 85 -0.15 4.88 12.42
CA LEU A 85 -1.29 4.37 13.17
C LEU A 85 -2.54 4.64 12.35
N PRO A 86 -3.39 3.64 12.05
CA PRO A 86 -4.63 3.83 11.29
C PRO A 86 -5.65 4.60 12.14
N PHE A 87 -5.36 5.86 12.43
CA PHE A 87 -6.32 6.80 12.96
C PHE A 87 -7.12 7.34 11.78
N SER A 88 -8.44 7.29 11.92
CA SER A 88 -9.34 8.06 11.05
C SER A 88 -8.88 9.51 11.05
N ALA A 89 -8.81 10.12 9.87
CA ALA A 89 -8.55 11.55 9.75
C ALA A 89 -9.51 12.28 10.70
N TYR A 90 -8.97 13.20 11.53
CA TYR A 90 -9.73 14.10 12.39
C TYR A 90 -10.71 14.89 11.52
N THR A 91 -11.88 14.31 11.28
CA THR A 91 -12.90 14.86 10.38
C THR A 91 -13.66 15.93 11.15
N LYS A 92 -14.18 16.94 10.44
CA LYS A 92 -15.00 18.02 11.04
C LYS A 92 -16.10 17.47 11.98
N MET A 93 -16.62 16.27 11.70
CA MET A 93 -17.60 15.59 12.53
C MET A 93 -17.11 15.27 13.95
N GLN A 94 -15.81 14.95 14.15
CA GLN A 94 -15.25 14.75 15.49
C GLN A 94 -15.07 16.06 16.26
N ARG A 95 -14.95 17.21 15.58
CA ARG A 95 -14.99 18.52 16.25
C ARG A 95 -16.39 18.82 16.80
N CYS A 96 -17.45 18.54 16.04
CA CYS A 96 -18.83 18.79 16.47
C CYS A 96 -19.30 17.92 17.64
N ILE A 97 -18.65 16.79 17.93
CA ILE A 97 -19.01 15.90 19.05
C ILE A 97 -18.27 16.29 20.34
N ASN A 98 -17.17 17.05 20.24
CA ASN A 98 -16.34 17.48 21.36
C ASN A 98 -16.53 18.97 21.72
N GLU A 99 -17.54 19.64 21.16
CA GLU A 99 -18.08 20.93 21.61
C GLU A 99 -19.36 20.70 22.42
#